data_AF-A0A8H6M1Z4-F1
#
_entry.id   AF-A0A8H6M1Z4-F1
#
_cell.length_a   1.000
_cell.length_b   1.000
_cell.length_c   1.000
_cell.angle_alpha   90.00
_cell.angle_beta   90.00
_cell.angle_gamma   90.00
#
_symmetry.space_group_name_H-M   'P 1'
#
loop_
_entity.id
_entity.type
_entity.pdbx_description
1 polymer ?
#
loop_
_entity_poly.entity_id
_entity_poly.type
_entity_poly.pdbx_seq_one_letter_code
_entity_poly.pdbx_strand_id
1 'polypeptide(L)'
;MNFPPNEPPAVPARSKRKSAKENDNGLQIQAMYTPGAPHTTKKRRVLATITPEEQAIASAAYQEKLLERLEDEKRMREAAEVKRVEDGVRSVLTAVQEAGFTSLFEFQKALHACKNQQISSQVTRNYLDDHAPSMLELVAARQPSAADHWASERFLKIIQKEGARLVSLLIPESGIEVSTVLQRYSIPELLDEARDVAPHLCEMLSTAMAYSEDGLETRKHKDVMLASLLSAIAQTRNERASTFQIVGCLYLYACGAPRSLFEVLNHAGFALSYGSAILKLKQLSRERLELMRDIVRTQPCMLVYDNMNIAFRVNEQRETSKDHFDNGTTATLIPLFRVKPSSLHLSLLTPRLTRRITYNYDPGKELLPSRQQIEE
;
A
#
# COMPACT_ATOMS: atom_id res chain seq x y z
N MET A 1 21.80 16.14 42.89
CA MET A 1 23.10 16.45 42.24
C MET A 1 22.89 17.69 41.39
N ASN A 2 23.69 18.72 41.67
CA ASN A 2 23.57 20.08 41.15
C ASN A 2 23.95 20.16 39.67
N PHE A 3 23.12 20.86 38.88
CA PHE A 3 23.51 21.35 37.56
C PHE A 3 24.31 22.66 37.73
N PRO A 4 25.47 22.83 37.07
CA PRO A 4 26.23 24.07 37.11
C PRO A 4 25.64 25.14 36.16
N PRO A 5 25.89 26.44 36.42
CA PRO A 5 25.34 27.54 35.64
C PRO A 5 26.10 27.80 34.32
N ASN A 6 25.34 28.25 33.31
CA ASN A 6 25.81 28.64 31.97
C ASN A 6 26.79 29.83 32.01
N GLU A 7 27.95 29.67 31.37
CA GLU A 7 28.84 30.79 30.98
C GLU A 7 28.34 31.46 29.69
N PRO A 8 28.50 32.79 29.53
CA PRO A 8 28.16 33.49 28.29
C PRO A 8 29.28 33.40 27.23
N PRO A 9 28.95 33.53 25.93
CA PRO A 9 29.91 33.29 24.84
C PRO A 9 30.92 34.44 24.67
N ALA A 10 32.13 34.05 24.25
CA ALA A 10 33.30 34.92 24.05
C ALA A 10 33.14 35.90 22.87
N VAL A 11 33.60 37.13 23.06
CA VAL A 11 33.67 38.21 22.06
C VAL A 11 34.87 37.98 21.11
N PRO A 12 34.72 38.12 19.78
CA PRO A 12 35.84 37.93 18.86
C PRO A 12 36.81 39.12 18.85
N ALA A 13 38.09 38.79 18.80
CA ALA A 13 39.22 39.72 18.83
C ALA A 13 39.30 40.61 17.58
N ARG A 14 39.59 41.90 17.81
CA ARG A 14 39.75 42.98 16.83
C ARG A 14 41.00 42.74 15.95
N SER A 15 40.82 42.57 14.64
CA SER A 15 41.93 42.37 13.70
C SER A 15 42.71 43.69 13.47
N LYS A 16 44.04 43.59 13.45
CA LYS A 16 44.97 44.70 13.22
C LYS A 16 44.96 45.11 11.75
N ARG A 17 44.70 46.40 11.47
CA ARG A 17 44.85 47.01 10.13
C ARG A 17 46.31 46.92 9.66
N LYS A 18 46.52 46.35 8.48
CA LYS A 18 47.77 46.42 7.72
C LYS A 18 47.99 47.85 7.19
N SER A 19 49.18 48.38 7.40
CA SER A 19 49.67 49.63 6.79
C SER A 19 49.92 49.42 5.29
N ALA A 20 49.30 50.24 4.44
CA ALA A 20 49.64 50.32 3.03
C ALA A 20 50.82 51.27 2.84
N LYS A 21 51.85 50.78 2.16
CA LYS A 21 53.03 51.53 1.71
C LYS A 21 52.67 52.49 0.58
N GLU A 22 53.49 53.53 0.54
CA GLU A 22 53.69 54.57 -0.48
C GLU A 22 53.39 54.10 -1.91
N ASN A 23 52.59 54.89 -2.62
CA ASN A 23 52.75 55.08 -4.05
C ASN A 23 52.77 56.59 -4.31
N ASP A 24 53.99 57.04 -4.57
CA ASP A 24 54.37 58.33 -5.13
C ASP A 24 53.79 58.44 -6.54
N ASN A 25 52.98 59.47 -6.79
CA ASN A 25 52.72 59.97 -8.13
C ASN A 25 52.18 61.40 -8.03
N GLY A 26 53.06 62.32 -8.44
CA GLY A 26 52.90 63.77 -8.42
C GLY A 26 51.56 64.28 -8.93
N LEU A 27 50.82 64.89 -8.01
CA LEU A 27 49.93 66.01 -8.28
C LEU A 27 50.37 67.12 -7.33
N GLN A 28 51.18 68.05 -7.83
CA GLN A 28 51.51 69.30 -7.15
C GLN A 28 50.23 70.11 -6.98
N ILE A 29 49.56 69.97 -5.83
CA ILE A 29 48.52 70.92 -5.39
C ILE A 29 49.27 72.13 -4.85
N GLN A 30 49.49 73.12 -5.71
CA GLN A 30 49.98 74.44 -5.31
C GLN A 30 48.85 75.16 -4.56
N ALA A 31 48.71 74.87 -3.26
CA ALA A 31 47.83 75.63 -2.39
C ALA A 31 48.49 76.99 -2.11
N MET A 32 48.03 78.05 -2.81
CA MET A 32 48.33 79.41 -2.40
C MET A 32 47.88 79.60 -0.95
N TYR A 33 48.83 79.94 -0.08
CA TYR A 33 48.53 80.38 1.27
C TYR A 33 47.90 81.78 1.20
N THR A 34 46.57 81.84 1.25
CA THR A 34 45.86 83.06 1.64
C THR A 34 45.97 83.18 3.16
N PRO A 35 46.44 84.31 3.71
CA PRO A 35 46.43 84.53 5.16
C PRO A 35 44.97 84.44 5.63
N GLY A 36 44.64 83.32 6.27
CA GLY A 36 43.32 83.08 6.83
C GLY A 36 43.02 84.15 7.87
N ALA A 37 41.83 84.74 7.77
CA ALA A 37 41.22 85.60 8.76
C ALA A 37 41.48 85.08 10.19
N PRO A 38 41.57 85.97 11.20
CA PRO A 38 41.87 85.58 12.58
C PRO A 38 40.99 84.42 13.01
N HIS A 39 41.59 83.41 13.64
CA HIS A 39 40.90 82.25 14.20
C HIS A 39 39.70 82.71 15.03
N THR A 40 38.52 82.73 14.41
CA THR A 40 37.28 82.78 15.15
C THR A 40 37.16 81.40 15.78
N THR A 41 37.34 81.36 17.09
CA THR A 41 36.91 80.23 17.89
C THR A 41 35.46 79.94 17.50
N LYS A 42 35.23 78.87 16.72
CA LYS A 42 33.89 78.40 16.43
C LYS A 42 33.21 78.24 17.79
N LYS A 43 32.26 79.11 18.10
CA LYS A 43 31.45 78.99 19.32
C LYS A 43 30.95 77.56 19.34
N ARG A 44 31.39 76.79 20.33
CA ARG A 44 30.85 75.47 20.63
C ARG A 44 29.34 75.70 20.80
N ARG A 45 28.52 75.22 19.85
CA ARG A 45 27.08 75.16 20.06
C ARG A 45 26.89 74.27 21.28
N VAL A 46 26.47 74.88 22.39
CA VAL A 46 25.97 74.15 23.54
C VAL A 46 24.83 73.30 23.00
N LEU A 47 24.96 71.97 23.10
CA LEU A 47 23.86 71.05 22.83
C LEU A 47 22.70 71.50 23.71
N ALA A 48 21.58 71.90 23.10
CA ALA A 48 20.35 72.14 23.83
C ALA A 48 20.08 70.92 24.73
N THR A 49 19.65 71.13 25.97
CA THR A 49 19.22 70.07 26.88
C THR A 49 18.01 69.38 26.27
N ILE A 50 18.26 68.33 25.48
CA ILE A 50 17.24 67.47 24.89
C ILE A 50 16.54 66.76 26.04
N THR A 51 15.22 66.90 26.13
CA THR A 51 14.41 66.21 27.13
C THR A 51 14.48 64.69 26.94
N PRO A 52 14.29 63.87 27.99
CA PRO A 52 14.33 62.41 27.86
C PRO A 52 13.36 61.85 26.81
N GLU A 53 12.21 62.52 26.62
CA GLU A 53 11.21 62.18 25.60
C GLU A 53 11.70 62.47 24.18
N GLU A 54 12.36 63.61 23.95
CA GLU A 54 12.96 63.94 22.65
C GLU A 54 14.13 63.00 22.30
N GLN A 55 14.89 62.51 23.30
CA GLN A 55 15.93 61.49 23.11
C GLN A 55 15.33 60.12 22.77
N ALA A 56 14.20 59.75 23.39
CA ALA A 56 13.48 58.52 23.07
C ALA A 56 12.90 58.56 21.64
N ILE A 57 12.33 59.69 21.22
CA ILE A 57 11.80 59.87 19.86
C ILE A 57 12.93 59.84 18.82
N ALA A 58 14.04 60.53 19.08
CA ALA A 58 15.19 60.54 18.18
C ALA A 58 15.89 59.17 18.08
N SER A 59 15.96 58.42 19.19
CA SER A 59 16.53 57.06 19.18
C SER A 59 15.61 56.05 18.49
N ALA A 60 14.29 56.15 18.67
CA ALA A 60 13.32 55.35 17.93
C ALA A 60 13.39 55.63 16.41
N ALA A 61 13.42 56.90 16.00
CA ALA A 61 13.58 57.29 14.59
C ALA A 61 14.93 56.84 13.99
N TYR A 62 15.99 56.76 14.81
CA TYR A 62 17.28 56.22 14.39
C TYR A 62 17.25 54.69 14.23
N GLN A 63 16.58 53.98 15.14
CA GLN A 63 16.40 52.53 15.05
C GLN A 63 15.55 52.13 13.84
N GLU A 64 14.48 52.87 13.56
CA GLU A 64 13.64 52.68 12.38
C GLU A 64 14.44 52.87 11.08
N LYS A 65 15.22 53.96 10.97
CA LYS A 65 16.13 54.20 9.83
C LYS A 65 17.28 53.20 9.70
N LEU A 66 17.64 52.52 10.80
CA LEU A 66 18.67 51.47 10.78
C LEU A 66 18.08 50.16 10.28
N LEU A 67 16.86 49.81 10.71
CA LEU A 67 16.12 48.66 10.20
C LEU A 67 15.83 48.81 8.72
N GLU A 68 15.37 49.99 8.28
CA GLU A 68 15.15 50.32 6.87
C GLU A 68 16.42 50.13 6.04
N ARG A 69 17.58 50.61 6.52
CA ARG A 69 18.87 50.40 5.85
C ARG A 69 19.30 48.94 5.81
N LEU A 70 19.06 48.17 6.86
CA LEU A 70 19.38 46.74 6.89
C LEU A 70 18.48 45.94 5.94
N GLU A 71 17.21 46.31 5.83
CA GLU A 71 16.28 45.73 4.86
C GLU A 71 16.68 46.10 3.43
N ASP A 72 17.04 47.35 3.17
CA ASP A 72 17.51 47.78 1.84
C ASP A 72 18.83 47.11 1.47
N GLU A 73 19.78 46.98 2.40
CA GLU A 73 21.01 46.20 2.18
C GLU A 73 20.72 44.74 1.90
N LYS A 74 19.74 44.14 2.59
CA LYS A 74 19.32 42.75 2.35
C LYS A 74 18.69 42.60 0.96
N ARG A 75 17.77 43.50 0.59
CA ARG A 75 17.14 43.53 -0.75
C ARG A 75 18.17 43.73 -1.85
N MET A 76 19.14 44.62 -1.64
CA MET A 76 20.23 44.85 -2.62
C MET A 76 21.13 43.63 -2.77
N ARG A 77 21.43 42.91 -1.68
CA ARG A 77 22.19 41.65 -1.74
C ARG A 77 21.41 40.54 -2.44
N GLU A 78 20.12 40.39 -2.14
CA GLU A 78 19.24 39.43 -2.80
C GLU A 78 19.10 39.73 -4.29
N ALA A 79 18.91 41.00 -4.66
CA ALA A 79 18.84 41.43 -6.06
C ALA A 79 20.16 41.22 -6.82
N ALA A 80 21.31 41.48 -6.17
CA ALA A 80 22.62 41.22 -6.76
C ALA A 80 22.86 39.71 -6.98
N GLU A 81 22.42 38.86 -6.05
CA GLU A 81 22.55 37.41 -6.19
C GLU A 81 21.62 36.85 -7.27
N VAL A 82 20.37 37.32 -7.35
CA VAL A 82 19.44 36.97 -8.45
C VAL A 82 20.06 37.35 -9.80
N LYS A 83 20.57 38.57 -9.93
CA LYS A 83 21.20 39.03 -11.18
C LYS A 83 22.43 38.19 -11.55
N ARG A 84 23.26 37.84 -10.56
CA ARG A 84 24.42 36.96 -10.77
C ARG A 84 24.00 35.58 -11.29
N VAL A 85 22.95 35.00 -10.72
CA VAL A 85 22.41 33.71 -11.17
C VAL A 85 21.84 33.83 -12.58
N GLU A 86 21.10 34.88 -12.90
CA GLU A 86 20.57 35.13 -14.26
C GLU A 86 21.68 35.25 -15.31
N ASP A 87 22.72 36.05 -15.01
CA ASP A 87 23.86 36.23 -15.90
C ASP A 87 24.64 34.91 -16.08
N GLY A 88 24.78 34.13 -15.00
CA GLY A 88 25.36 32.79 -15.04
C GLY A 88 24.58 31.81 -15.91
N VAL A 89 23.24 31.75 -15.76
CA VAL A 89 22.37 30.90 -16.58
C VAL A 89 22.46 31.28 -18.05
N ARG A 90 22.47 32.58 -18.38
CA ARG A 90 22.65 33.05 -19.76
C ARG A 90 23.99 32.60 -20.33
N SER A 91 25.07 32.78 -19.58
CA SER A 91 26.41 32.35 -20.02
C SER A 91 26.47 30.85 -20.31
N VAL A 92 25.86 30.02 -19.46
CA VAL A 92 25.80 28.56 -19.67
C VAL A 92 24.99 28.22 -20.92
N LEU A 93 23.82 28.85 -21.13
CA LEU A 93 23.01 28.61 -22.32
C LEU A 93 23.76 28.99 -23.61
N THR A 94 24.52 30.08 -23.60
CA THR A 94 25.39 30.47 -24.73
C THR A 94 26.51 29.45 -24.95
N ALA A 95 27.19 29.01 -23.89
CA ALA A 95 28.26 28.01 -24.00
C ALA A 95 27.76 26.66 -24.54
N VAL A 96 26.53 26.26 -24.20
CA VAL A 96 25.90 25.05 -24.75
C VAL A 96 25.67 25.17 -26.26
N GLN A 97 25.26 26.35 -26.74
CA GLN A 97 25.10 26.63 -28.17
C GLN A 97 26.44 26.67 -28.91
N GLU A 98 27.45 27.30 -28.32
CA GLU A 98 28.81 27.34 -28.87
C GLU A 98 29.45 25.94 -28.95
N ALA A 99 29.13 25.06 -28.01
CA ALA A 99 29.54 23.65 -28.02
C ALA A 99 28.81 22.79 -29.07
N GLY A 100 27.91 23.38 -29.86
CA GLY A 100 27.25 22.73 -31.00
C GLY A 100 25.90 22.08 -30.70
N PHE A 101 25.30 22.31 -29.53
CA PHE A 101 23.96 21.83 -29.20
C PHE A 101 22.90 22.90 -29.50
N THR A 102 21.78 22.51 -30.11
CA THR A 102 20.71 23.47 -30.48
C THR A 102 19.92 23.99 -29.26
N SER A 103 19.88 23.21 -28.18
CA SER A 103 19.15 23.52 -26.96
C SER A 103 19.75 22.83 -25.74
N LEU A 104 19.41 23.33 -24.55
CA LEU A 104 19.77 22.68 -23.28
C LEU A 104 19.20 21.25 -23.20
N PHE A 105 18.02 21.01 -23.78
CA PHE A 105 17.41 19.68 -23.82
C PHE A 105 18.25 18.70 -24.64
N GLU A 106 18.77 19.12 -25.80
CA GLU A 106 19.62 18.27 -26.64
C GLU A 106 20.93 17.91 -25.92
N PHE A 107 21.52 18.89 -25.25
CA PHE A 107 22.68 18.66 -24.38
C PHE A 107 22.36 17.65 -23.27
N GLN A 108 21.27 17.84 -22.53
CA GLN A 108 20.84 16.93 -21.47
C GLN A 108 20.58 15.51 -22.01
N LYS A 109 19.92 15.40 -23.17
CA LYS A 109 19.68 14.12 -23.84
C LYS A 109 21.00 13.41 -24.20
N ALA A 110 21.97 14.14 -24.75
CA ALA A 110 23.28 13.60 -25.08
C ALA A 110 24.08 13.21 -23.83
N LEU A 111 23.97 14.00 -22.75
CA LEU A 111 24.59 13.72 -21.46
C LEU A 111 24.07 12.41 -20.86
N HIS A 112 22.76 12.21 -20.85
CA HIS A 112 22.13 10.98 -20.35
C HIS A 112 22.33 9.75 -21.26
N ALA A 113 22.63 9.96 -22.55
CA ALA A 113 22.91 8.89 -23.51
C ALA A 113 24.41 8.60 -23.69
N CYS A 114 25.28 9.29 -22.95
CA CYS A 114 26.73 9.19 -23.12
C CYS A 114 27.24 7.79 -22.73
N LYS A 115 27.96 7.13 -23.65
CA LYS A 115 28.54 5.79 -23.42
C LYS A 115 29.90 5.82 -22.69
N ASN A 116 30.47 7.01 -22.47
CA ASN A 116 31.72 7.12 -21.73
C ASN A 116 31.47 6.82 -20.25
N GLN A 117 32.11 5.78 -19.73
CA GLN A 117 31.92 5.29 -18.36
C GLN A 117 32.23 6.34 -17.30
N GLN A 118 33.23 7.20 -17.50
CA GLN A 118 33.58 8.24 -16.52
C GLN A 118 32.52 9.34 -16.45
N ILE A 119 32.04 9.81 -17.61
CA ILE A 119 31.01 10.85 -17.70
C ILE A 119 29.68 10.30 -17.19
N SER A 120 29.30 9.09 -17.61
CA SER A 120 28.08 8.44 -17.15
C SER A 120 28.08 8.24 -15.63
N SER A 121 29.19 7.77 -15.05
CA SER A 121 29.31 7.61 -13.59
C SER A 121 29.22 8.94 -12.84
N GLN A 122 29.83 10.00 -13.34
CA GLN A 122 29.72 11.34 -12.75
C GLN A 122 28.29 11.88 -12.81
N VAL A 123 27.61 11.69 -13.95
CA VAL A 123 26.20 12.12 -14.11
C VAL A 123 25.28 11.34 -13.19
N THR A 124 25.44 10.02 -13.06
CA THR A 124 24.62 9.23 -12.14
C THR A 124 24.86 9.66 -10.70
N ARG A 125 26.12 9.64 -10.25
CA ARG A 125 26.45 9.83 -8.83
C ARG A 125 26.31 11.26 -8.33
N ASN A 126 26.72 12.25 -9.13
CA ASN A 126 26.80 13.63 -8.66
C ASN A 126 25.62 14.49 -9.13
N TYR A 127 24.81 14.00 -10.08
CA TYR A 127 23.73 14.80 -10.67
C TYR A 127 22.37 14.12 -10.54
N LEU A 128 22.27 12.81 -10.78
CA LEU A 128 20.98 12.13 -10.70
C LEU A 128 20.63 11.64 -9.29
N ASP A 129 21.56 10.98 -8.60
CA ASP A 129 21.26 10.39 -7.28
C ASP A 129 20.87 11.46 -6.25
N ASP A 130 21.60 12.58 -6.21
CA ASP A 130 21.39 13.64 -5.23
C ASP A 130 20.40 14.74 -5.67
N HIS A 131 20.29 15.01 -6.99
CA HIS A 131 19.53 16.18 -7.48
C HIS A 131 18.33 15.84 -8.37
N ALA A 132 18.15 14.60 -8.85
CA ALA A 132 17.00 14.26 -9.69
C ALA A 132 15.64 14.54 -9.02
N PRO A 133 15.41 14.24 -7.73
CA PRO A 133 14.15 14.58 -7.07
C PRO A 133 13.89 16.09 -7.10
N SER A 134 14.87 16.90 -6.71
CA SER A 134 14.75 18.36 -6.73
C SER A 134 14.57 18.92 -8.14
N MET A 135 15.19 18.33 -9.16
CA MET A 135 14.95 18.70 -10.55
C MET A 135 13.52 18.44 -10.98
N LEU A 136 12.96 17.28 -10.62
CA LEU A 136 11.56 16.96 -10.91
C LEU A 136 10.60 17.90 -10.16
N GLU A 137 10.91 18.25 -8.91
CA GLU A 137 10.15 19.25 -8.14
C GLU A 137 10.21 20.64 -8.77
N LEU A 138 11.36 21.08 -9.28
CA LEU A 138 11.49 22.36 -9.98
C LEU A 138 10.67 22.37 -11.28
N VAL A 139 10.65 21.25 -12.01
CA VAL A 139 9.79 21.09 -13.19
C VAL A 139 8.31 21.12 -12.79
N ALA A 140 7.93 20.41 -11.73
CA ALA A 140 6.56 20.39 -11.21
C ALA A 140 6.12 21.77 -10.70
N ALA A 141 6.99 22.53 -10.04
CA ALA A 141 6.70 23.88 -9.57
C ALA A 141 6.45 24.85 -10.71
N ARG A 142 7.17 24.69 -11.84
CA ARG A 142 7.07 25.60 -12.99
C ARG A 142 6.01 25.20 -14.00
N GLN A 143 5.78 23.90 -14.18
CA GLN A 143 4.74 23.37 -15.03
C GLN A 143 4.10 22.12 -14.39
N PRO A 144 3.17 22.30 -13.42
CA PRO A 144 2.55 21.20 -12.70
C PRO A 144 1.86 20.21 -13.64
N SER A 145 1.11 20.71 -14.63
CA SER A 145 0.32 19.87 -15.52
C SER A 145 1.13 18.88 -16.35
N ALA A 146 2.32 19.24 -16.82
CA ALA A 146 3.17 18.30 -17.55
C ALA A 146 3.88 17.31 -16.62
N ALA A 147 4.31 17.77 -15.45
CA ALA A 147 4.93 16.90 -14.46
C ALA A 147 3.94 15.83 -13.97
N ASP A 148 2.73 16.23 -13.62
CA ASP A 148 1.66 15.33 -13.18
C ASP A 148 1.25 14.36 -14.28
N HIS A 149 1.14 14.83 -15.53
CA HIS A 149 0.82 13.98 -16.67
C HIS A 149 1.91 12.92 -16.89
N TRP A 150 3.18 13.32 -16.92
CA TRP A 150 4.31 12.41 -17.07
C TRP A 150 4.40 11.40 -15.92
N ALA A 151 4.25 11.87 -14.68
CA ALA A 151 4.30 11.04 -13.48
C ALA A 151 3.16 10.01 -13.50
N SER A 152 1.95 10.45 -13.86
CA SER A 152 0.79 9.57 -14.01
C SER A 152 1.02 8.52 -15.10
N GLU A 153 1.48 8.91 -16.29
CA GLU A 153 1.74 7.97 -17.38
C GLU A 153 2.81 6.93 -16.98
N ARG A 154 3.87 7.38 -16.30
CA ARG A 154 4.94 6.51 -15.83
C ARG A 154 4.45 5.54 -14.76
N PHE A 155 3.67 6.02 -13.81
CA PHE A 155 3.12 5.24 -12.70
C PHE A 155 2.08 4.24 -13.16
N LEU A 156 1.18 4.63 -14.07
CA LEU A 156 0.21 3.72 -14.69
C LEU A 156 0.88 2.54 -15.39
N LYS A 157 2.01 2.77 -16.08
CA LYS A 157 2.80 1.68 -16.70
C LYS A 157 3.39 0.72 -15.65
N ILE A 158 3.75 1.21 -14.46
CA ILE A 158 4.22 0.37 -13.35
C ILE A 158 3.06 -0.46 -12.81
N ILE A 159 1.93 0.17 -12.48
CA ILE A 159 0.72 -0.50 -11.99
C ILE A 159 0.23 -1.56 -12.98
N GLN A 160 0.26 -1.29 -14.29
CA GLN A 160 -0.15 -2.27 -15.30
C GLN A 160 0.72 -3.53 -15.28
N LYS A 161 2.04 -3.38 -15.09
CA LYS A 161 2.96 -4.51 -14.97
C LYS A 161 2.75 -5.26 -13.67
N GLU A 162 2.62 -4.54 -12.56
CA GLU A 162 2.32 -5.12 -11.25
C GLU A 162 1.01 -5.90 -11.24
N GLY A 163 -0.05 -5.30 -11.79
CA GLY A 163 -1.36 -5.95 -11.92
C GLY A 163 -1.33 -7.19 -12.81
N ALA A 164 -0.44 -7.27 -13.81
CA ALA A 164 -0.26 -8.50 -14.58
C ALA A 164 0.40 -9.61 -13.75
N ARG A 165 1.39 -9.27 -12.92
CA ARG A 165 2.02 -10.25 -12.02
C ARG A 165 1.08 -10.69 -10.89
N LEU A 166 0.28 -9.76 -10.35
CA LEU A 166 -0.75 -10.06 -9.36
C LEU A 166 -1.79 -11.05 -9.90
N VAL A 167 -2.17 -10.92 -11.17
CA VAL A 167 -3.04 -11.90 -11.84
C VAL A 167 -2.40 -13.28 -11.84
N SER A 168 -1.11 -13.40 -12.18
CA SER A 168 -0.41 -14.68 -12.16
C SER A 168 -0.37 -15.33 -10.78
N LEU A 169 -0.25 -14.52 -9.72
CA LEU A 169 -0.29 -14.99 -8.33
C LEU A 169 -1.67 -15.56 -7.94
N LEU A 170 -2.75 -14.89 -8.35
CA LEU A 170 -4.11 -15.22 -7.91
C LEU A 170 -4.85 -16.23 -8.81
N ILE A 171 -4.23 -16.68 -9.90
CA ILE A 171 -4.72 -17.79 -10.70
C ILE A 171 -4.38 -19.10 -9.96
N PRO A 172 -5.38 -19.94 -9.61
CA PRO A 172 -5.09 -21.28 -9.11
C PRO A 172 -4.27 -22.05 -10.15
N GLU A 173 -3.19 -22.72 -9.75
CA GLU A 173 -2.39 -23.48 -10.70
C GLU A 173 -3.27 -24.53 -11.41
N SER A 174 -3.00 -24.74 -12.70
CA SER A 174 -3.84 -25.61 -13.53
C SER A 174 -3.82 -27.04 -13.01
N GLY A 175 -5.01 -27.62 -12.80
CA GLY A 175 -5.15 -29.00 -12.32
C GLY A 175 -5.04 -29.17 -10.81
N ILE A 176 -4.86 -28.10 -10.03
CA ILE A 176 -4.93 -28.19 -8.57
C ILE A 176 -6.36 -28.49 -8.12
N GLU A 177 -6.47 -29.37 -7.12
CA GLU A 177 -7.71 -29.67 -6.42
C GLU A 177 -8.25 -28.46 -5.65
N VAL A 178 -9.56 -28.28 -5.65
CA VAL A 178 -10.23 -27.26 -4.83
C VAL A 178 -9.88 -27.44 -3.35
N SER A 179 -9.75 -28.70 -2.93
CA SER A 179 -9.31 -29.15 -1.63
C SER A 179 -7.98 -28.49 -1.18
N THR A 180 -7.02 -28.40 -2.10
CA THR A 180 -5.68 -27.85 -1.85
C THR A 180 -5.70 -26.33 -1.82
N VAL A 181 -6.48 -25.71 -2.72
CA VAL A 181 -6.67 -24.24 -2.72
C VAL A 181 -7.20 -23.77 -1.38
N LEU A 182 -8.22 -24.45 -0.83
CA LEU A 182 -8.79 -24.10 0.48
C LEU A 182 -7.81 -24.28 1.63
N GLN A 183 -6.95 -25.30 1.58
CA GLN A 183 -6.00 -25.59 2.65
C GLN A 183 -4.80 -24.63 2.67
N ARG A 184 -4.36 -24.17 1.49
CA ARG A 184 -3.23 -23.24 1.34
C ARG A 184 -3.64 -21.79 1.50
N TYR A 185 -4.92 -21.47 1.38
CA TYR A 185 -5.36 -20.10 1.37
C TYR A 185 -5.20 -19.43 2.75
N SER A 186 -4.46 -18.32 2.76
CA SER A 186 -4.20 -17.51 3.94
C SER A 186 -4.14 -16.03 3.54
N ILE A 187 -4.87 -15.16 4.27
CA ILE A 187 -4.89 -13.72 4.00
C ILE A 187 -3.51 -13.08 4.25
N PRO A 188 -2.82 -13.34 5.39
CA PRO A 188 -1.48 -12.79 5.61
C PRO A 188 -0.49 -13.18 4.52
N GLU A 189 -0.41 -14.47 4.16
CA GLU A 189 0.51 -14.96 3.13
C GLU A 189 0.21 -14.34 1.76
N LEU A 190 -1.07 -14.24 1.40
CA LEU A 190 -1.50 -13.57 0.16
C LEU A 190 -1.10 -12.10 0.12
N LEU A 191 -1.18 -11.38 1.24
CA LEU A 191 -0.78 -9.97 1.30
C LEU A 191 0.74 -9.80 1.22
N ASP A 192 1.51 -10.68 1.85
CA ASP A 192 2.97 -10.65 1.78
C ASP A 192 3.46 -10.92 0.35
N GLU A 193 2.93 -11.98 -0.29
CA GLU A 193 3.22 -12.27 -1.69
C GLU A 193 2.74 -11.14 -2.63
N ALA A 194 1.60 -10.52 -2.35
CA ALA A 194 1.12 -9.39 -3.13
C ALA A 194 2.01 -8.15 -2.99
N ARG A 195 2.56 -7.88 -1.80
CA ARG A 195 3.51 -6.78 -1.56
C ARG A 195 4.81 -7.00 -2.32
N ASP A 196 5.29 -8.23 -2.42
CA ASP A 196 6.49 -8.56 -3.20
C ASP A 196 6.26 -8.37 -4.71
N VAL A 197 5.09 -8.78 -5.20
CA VAL A 197 4.79 -8.81 -6.63
C VAL A 197 4.26 -7.47 -7.17
N ALA A 198 3.52 -6.74 -6.34
CA ALA A 198 2.83 -5.50 -6.68
C ALA A 198 2.96 -4.43 -5.56
N PRO A 199 4.19 -4.01 -5.22
CA PRO A 199 4.45 -3.13 -4.08
C PRO A 199 3.77 -1.77 -4.21
N HIS A 200 3.84 -1.12 -5.37
CA HIS A 200 3.29 0.23 -5.54
C HIS A 200 1.76 0.22 -5.54
N LEU A 201 1.14 -0.81 -6.13
CA LEU A 201 -0.31 -1.00 -6.05
C LEU A 201 -0.76 -1.23 -4.59
N CYS A 202 -0.04 -2.06 -3.83
CA CYS A 202 -0.33 -2.32 -2.43
C CYS A 202 -0.16 -1.07 -1.56
N GLU A 203 0.91 -0.30 -1.78
CA GLU A 203 1.16 0.95 -1.09
C GLU A 203 0.08 1.98 -1.42
N MET A 204 -0.24 2.18 -2.70
CA MET A 204 -1.28 3.12 -3.14
C MET A 204 -2.64 2.83 -2.48
N LEU A 205 -3.06 1.55 -2.46
CA LEU A 205 -4.31 1.15 -1.82
C LEU A 205 -4.24 1.29 -0.30
N SER A 206 -3.12 0.89 0.32
CA SER A 206 -2.89 1.04 1.76
C SER A 206 -2.97 2.52 2.19
N THR A 207 -2.32 3.42 1.46
CA THR A 207 -2.39 4.86 1.71
C THR A 207 -3.80 5.41 1.52
N ALA A 208 -4.48 5.03 0.42
CA ALA A 208 -5.86 5.47 0.17
C ALA A 208 -6.84 4.98 1.26
N MET A 209 -6.58 3.81 1.85
CA MET A 209 -7.39 3.24 2.93
C MET A 209 -7.02 3.76 4.33
N ALA A 210 -6.00 4.63 4.45
CA ALA A 210 -5.38 4.98 5.73
C ALA A 210 -5.04 3.72 6.55
N TYR A 211 -4.44 2.74 5.90
CA TYR A 211 -3.96 1.52 6.53
C TYR A 211 -2.86 1.86 7.55
N SER A 212 -2.95 1.28 8.74
CA SER A 212 -1.94 1.42 9.79
C SER A 212 -1.92 0.09 10.54
N GLU A 213 -0.72 -0.48 10.67
CA GLU A 213 -0.48 -1.73 11.41
C GLU A 213 -0.81 -1.58 12.90
N ASP A 214 -0.70 -0.37 13.44
CA ASP A 214 -0.99 -0.03 14.85
C ASP A 214 -2.46 0.31 15.12
N GLY A 215 -3.35 0.07 14.15
CA GLY A 215 -4.76 0.40 14.26
C GLY A 215 -5.46 -0.46 15.31
N LEU A 216 -5.73 0.11 16.49
CA LEU A 216 -6.73 -0.35 17.46
C LEU A 216 -7.94 -0.94 16.73
N GLU A 217 -8.31 -2.18 17.06
CA GLU A 217 -9.35 -3.00 16.44
C GLU A 217 -10.49 -2.17 15.83
N THR A 218 -10.35 -1.81 14.56
CA THR A 218 -11.46 -1.22 13.83
C THR A 218 -12.46 -2.33 13.54
N ARG A 219 -13.76 -2.00 13.54
CA ARG A 219 -14.88 -2.92 13.21
C ARG A 219 -14.68 -3.72 11.91
N LYS A 220 -13.78 -3.30 11.02
CA LYS A 220 -13.39 -4.00 9.79
C LYS A 220 -11.91 -4.34 9.84
N HIS A 221 -11.57 -5.58 9.49
CA HIS A 221 -10.18 -6.00 9.29
C HIS A 221 -9.66 -5.42 7.98
N LYS A 222 -8.72 -4.46 8.08
CA LYS A 222 -8.17 -3.76 6.92
C LYS A 222 -7.42 -4.71 5.98
N ASP A 223 -6.81 -5.76 6.51
CA ASP A 223 -6.14 -6.81 5.73
C ASP A 223 -7.10 -7.52 4.78
N VAL A 224 -8.25 -7.93 5.30
CA VAL A 224 -9.28 -8.60 4.50
C VAL A 224 -9.82 -7.65 3.43
N MET A 225 -9.98 -6.35 3.76
CA MET A 225 -10.39 -5.35 2.78
C MET A 225 -9.34 -5.17 1.68
N LEU A 226 -8.07 -5.01 2.03
CA LEU A 226 -6.98 -4.88 1.06
C LEU A 226 -6.87 -6.11 0.17
N ALA A 227 -6.88 -7.31 0.76
CA ALA A 227 -6.86 -8.58 0.03
C ALA A 227 -8.06 -8.71 -0.93
N SER A 228 -9.25 -8.29 -0.48
CA SER A 228 -10.46 -8.32 -1.31
C SER A 228 -10.38 -7.35 -2.49
N LEU A 229 -9.82 -6.15 -2.30
CA LEU A 229 -9.65 -5.14 -3.34
C LEU A 229 -8.62 -5.59 -4.37
N LEU A 230 -7.47 -6.07 -3.91
CA LEU A 230 -6.42 -6.63 -4.78
C LEU A 230 -6.98 -7.80 -5.61
N SER A 231 -7.75 -8.68 -4.99
CA SER A 231 -8.35 -9.83 -5.65
C SER A 231 -9.44 -9.44 -6.65
N ALA A 232 -10.26 -8.42 -6.35
CA ALA A 232 -11.24 -7.89 -7.29
C ALA A 232 -10.55 -7.21 -8.50
N ILE A 233 -9.49 -6.44 -8.26
CA ILE A 233 -8.68 -5.84 -9.34
C ILE A 233 -8.05 -6.93 -10.20
N ALA A 234 -7.51 -8.00 -9.62
CA ALA A 234 -6.95 -9.11 -10.39
C ALA A 234 -8.03 -9.84 -11.21
N GLN A 235 -9.19 -10.12 -10.61
CA GLN A 235 -10.27 -10.82 -11.29
C GLN A 235 -10.86 -10.02 -12.46
N THR A 236 -10.98 -8.70 -12.33
CA THR A 236 -11.44 -7.83 -13.44
C THR A 236 -10.46 -7.81 -14.61
N ARG A 237 -9.17 -8.06 -14.37
CA ARG A 237 -8.15 -8.21 -15.41
C ARG A 237 -8.16 -9.60 -16.04
N ASN A 238 -8.45 -10.63 -15.24
CA ASN A 238 -8.54 -12.01 -15.69
C ASN A 238 -9.49 -12.79 -14.78
N GLU A 239 -10.61 -13.25 -15.32
CA GLU A 239 -11.62 -14.01 -14.56
C GLU A 239 -11.09 -15.29 -13.91
N ARG A 240 -9.96 -15.82 -14.41
CA ARG A 240 -9.30 -17.00 -13.82
C ARG A 240 -8.55 -16.69 -12.53
N ALA A 241 -8.16 -15.43 -12.30
CA ALA A 241 -7.55 -14.98 -11.05
C ALA A 241 -8.62 -14.92 -9.95
N SER A 242 -9.00 -16.09 -9.46
CA SER A 242 -10.24 -16.31 -8.70
C SER A 242 -10.01 -17.01 -7.37
N THR A 243 -8.76 -17.15 -6.91
CA THR A 243 -8.43 -17.89 -5.67
C THR A 243 -9.21 -17.36 -4.46
N PHE A 244 -9.19 -16.04 -4.24
CA PHE A 244 -9.98 -15.38 -3.18
C PHE A 244 -11.47 -15.63 -3.35
N GLN A 245 -11.99 -15.47 -4.58
CA GLN A 245 -13.41 -15.61 -4.87
C GLN A 245 -13.89 -17.06 -4.73
N ILE A 246 -13.06 -18.07 -5.02
CA ILE A 246 -13.37 -19.48 -4.79
C ILE A 246 -13.57 -19.73 -3.29
N VAL A 247 -12.62 -19.27 -2.46
CA VAL A 247 -12.68 -19.45 -1.01
C VAL A 247 -13.88 -18.72 -0.42
N GLY A 248 -14.07 -17.44 -0.78
CA GLY A 248 -15.20 -16.63 -0.33
C GLY A 248 -16.55 -17.22 -0.75
N CYS A 249 -16.65 -17.74 -1.97
CA CYS A 249 -17.86 -18.35 -2.50
C CYS A 249 -18.23 -19.65 -1.76
N LEU A 250 -17.25 -20.51 -1.48
CA LEU A 250 -17.46 -21.75 -0.71
C LEU A 250 -17.79 -21.45 0.76
N TYR A 251 -17.17 -20.42 1.35
CA TYR A 251 -17.50 -19.93 2.68
C TYR A 251 -18.95 -19.45 2.77
N LEU A 252 -19.37 -18.56 1.85
CA LEU A 252 -20.75 -18.08 1.78
C LEU A 252 -21.76 -19.22 1.61
N TYR A 253 -21.40 -20.22 0.80
CA TYR A 253 -22.26 -21.38 0.58
C TYR A 253 -22.42 -22.18 1.88
N ALA A 254 -21.31 -22.42 2.60
CA ALA A 254 -21.33 -23.11 3.88
C ALA A 254 -22.14 -22.35 4.95
N CYS A 255 -22.16 -21.02 4.89
CA CYS A 255 -23.00 -20.18 5.75
C CYS A 255 -24.49 -20.14 5.34
N GLY A 256 -24.91 -20.84 4.28
CA GLY A 256 -26.30 -20.84 3.83
C GLY A 256 -26.72 -19.54 3.13
N ALA A 257 -25.79 -18.81 2.52
CA ALA A 257 -26.10 -17.57 1.82
C ALA A 257 -27.14 -17.79 0.69
N PRO A 258 -28.15 -16.92 0.56
CA PRO A 258 -29.15 -17.04 -0.49
C PRO A 258 -28.54 -16.75 -1.86
N ARG A 259 -29.15 -17.31 -2.92
CA ARG A 259 -28.67 -17.13 -4.30
C ARG A 259 -28.58 -15.66 -4.72
N SER A 260 -29.52 -14.82 -4.29
CA SER A 260 -29.50 -13.38 -4.58
C SER A 260 -28.26 -12.68 -4.02
N LEU A 261 -27.76 -13.12 -2.85
CA LEU A 261 -26.53 -12.58 -2.27
C LEU A 261 -25.30 -12.95 -3.12
N PHE A 262 -25.23 -14.18 -3.64
CA PHE A 262 -24.18 -14.58 -4.58
C PHE A 262 -24.18 -13.73 -5.84
N GLU A 263 -25.36 -13.45 -6.40
CA GLU A 263 -25.49 -12.65 -7.62
C GLU A 263 -24.97 -11.22 -7.37
N VAL A 264 -25.36 -10.59 -6.27
CA VAL A 264 -24.85 -9.25 -5.88
C VAL A 264 -23.34 -9.25 -5.69
N LEU A 265 -22.79 -10.21 -4.93
CA LEU A 265 -21.36 -10.27 -4.65
C LEU A 265 -20.51 -10.65 -5.86
N ASN A 266 -21.06 -11.47 -6.77
CA ASN A 266 -20.42 -11.79 -8.04
C ASN A 266 -20.33 -10.57 -8.95
N HIS A 267 -21.39 -9.77 -9.04
CA HIS A 267 -21.34 -8.51 -9.78
C HIS A 267 -20.37 -7.49 -9.17
N ALA A 268 -20.11 -7.57 -7.87
CA ALA A 268 -19.13 -6.73 -7.17
C ALA A 268 -17.69 -7.30 -7.19
N GLY A 269 -17.45 -8.49 -7.76
CA GLY A 269 -16.12 -9.12 -7.84
C GLY A 269 -15.63 -9.76 -6.52
N PHE A 270 -16.50 -9.95 -5.53
CA PHE A 270 -16.15 -10.54 -4.23
C PHE A 270 -16.33 -12.05 -4.16
N ALA A 271 -17.17 -12.62 -5.02
CA ALA A 271 -17.46 -14.04 -5.06
C ALA A 271 -17.64 -14.52 -6.49
N LEU A 272 -17.61 -15.83 -6.71
CA LEU A 272 -18.07 -16.42 -7.98
C LEU A 272 -19.60 -16.54 -7.99
N SER A 273 -20.16 -16.75 -9.18
CA SER A 273 -21.59 -17.02 -9.35
C SER A 273 -22.02 -18.27 -8.55
N TYR A 274 -23.29 -18.31 -8.12
CA TYR A 274 -23.85 -19.45 -7.40
C TYR A 274 -23.66 -20.78 -8.14
N GLY A 275 -23.83 -20.80 -9.46
CA GLY A 275 -23.59 -21.98 -10.29
C GLY A 275 -22.14 -22.46 -10.20
N SER A 276 -21.18 -21.54 -10.21
CA SER A 276 -19.76 -21.84 -10.05
C SER A 276 -19.46 -22.39 -8.65
N ALA A 277 -20.11 -21.84 -7.62
CA ALA A 277 -20.05 -22.35 -6.24
C ALA A 277 -20.40 -23.84 -6.18
N ILE A 278 -21.57 -24.19 -6.75
CA ILE A 278 -22.07 -25.56 -6.78
C ILE A 278 -21.13 -26.48 -7.57
N LEU A 279 -20.59 -26.02 -8.69
CA LEU A 279 -19.63 -26.81 -9.47
C LEU A 279 -18.35 -27.07 -8.69
N LYS A 280 -17.81 -26.06 -7.99
CA LYS A 280 -16.63 -26.20 -7.13
C LYS A 280 -16.90 -27.11 -5.94
N LEU A 281 -18.08 -27.04 -5.34
CA LEU A 281 -18.49 -27.95 -4.27
C LEU A 281 -18.61 -29.40 -4.77
N LYS A 282 -19.22 -29.62 -5.94
CA LYS A 282 -19.28 -30.95 -6.57
C LYS A 282 -17.88 -31.47 -6.90
N GLN A 283 -16.97 -30.60 -7.33
CA GLN A 283 -15.57 -30.95 -7.55
C GLN A 283 -14.89 -31.38 -6.24
N LEU A 284 -15.02 -30.57 -5.19
CA LEU A 284 -14.51 -30.90 -3.86
C LEU A 284 -15.09 -32.22 -3.32
N SER A 285 -16.38 -32.49 -3.53
CA SER A 285 -17.01 -33.75 -3.14
C SER A 285 -16.41 -34.95 -3.87
N ARG A 286 -16.09 -34.83 -5.17
CA ARG A 286 -15.40 -35.89 -5.93
C ARG A 286 -13.97 -36.11 -5.41
N GLU A 287 -13.21 -35.04 -5.22
CA GLU A 287 -11.84 -35.08 -4.67
C GLU A 287 -11.83 -35.80 -3.31
N ARG A 288 -12.78 -35.47 -2.42
CA ARG A 288 -12.89 -36.13 -1.10
C ARG A 288 -13.37 -37.58 -1.18
N LEU A 289 -14.23 -37.91 -2.15
CA LEU A 289 -14.66 -39.30 -2.37
C LEU A 289 -13.50 -40.18 -2.89
N GLU A 290 -12.64 -39.63 -3.76
CA GLU A 290 -11.43 -40.31 -4.21
C GLU A 290 -10.46 -40.54 -3.07
N LEU A 291 -10.18 -39.51 -2.26
CA LEU A 291 -9.38 -39.66 -1.03
C LEU A 291 -9.96 -40.73 -0.09
N MET A 292 -11.28 -40.76 0.09
CA MET A 292 -11.95 -41.77 0.92
C MET A 292 -11.76 -43.18 0.37
N ARG A 293 -11.87 -43.37 -0.95
CA ARG A 293 -11.62 -44.67 -1.60
C ARG A 293 -10.18 -45.14 -1.41
N ASP A 294 -9.22 -44.23 -1.52
CA ASP A 294 -7.81 -44.55 -1.35
C ASP A 294 -7.49 -44.92 0.10
N ILE A 295 -8.10 -44.21 1.07
CA ILE A 295 -8.03 -44.57 2.49
C ILE A 295 -8.57 -46.00 2.71
N VAL A 296 -9.76 -46.33 2.21
CA VAL A 296 -10.36 -47.66 2.40
C VAL A 296 -9.50 -48.79 1.79
N ARG A 297 -8.80 -48.50 0.67
CA ARG A 297 -7.92 -49.47 0.00
C ARG A 297 -6.60 -49.68 0.72
N THR A 298 -6.09 -48.67 1.42
CA THR A 298 -4.72 -48.66 1.97
C THR A 298 -4.64 -48.97 3.45
N GLN A 299 -5.70 -48.69 4.21
CA GLN A 299 -5.71 -48.85 5.67
C GLN A 299 -7.03 -49.41 6.21
N PRO A 300 -7.00 -50.17 7.32
CA PRO A 300 -8.21 -50.56 8.02
C PRO A 300 -9.01 -49.31 8.43
N CYS A 301 -10.32 -49.36 8.23
CA CYS A 301 -11.21 -48.26 8.54
C CYS A 301 -12.37 -48.73 9.42
N MET A 302 -12.86 -47.85 10.27
CA MET A 302 -14.11 -48.01 10.98
C MET A 302 -15.19 -47.16 10.29
N LEU A 303 -16.34 -47.78 10.00
CA LEU A 303 -17.49 -47.08 9.47
C LEU A 303 -18.50 -46.89 10.60
N VAL A 304 -18.75 -45.64 10.97
CA VAL A 304 -19.79 -45.28 11.93
C VAL A 304 -20.96 -44.74 11.13
N TYR A 305 -22.14 -45.32 11.32
CA TYR A 305 -23.37 -44.82 10.71
C TYR A 305 -24.28 -44.31 11.81
N ASP A 306 -24.91 -43.16 11.58
CA ASP A 306 -25.91 -42.58 12.45
C ASP A 306 -27.06 -41.99 11.63
N ASN A 307 -28.22 -41.85 12.25
CA ASN A 307 -29.36 -41.16 11.67
C ASN A 307 -29.19 -39.65 11.89
N MET A 308 -28.98 -38.91 10.82
CA MET A 308 -29.03 -37.46 10.82
C MET A 308 -30.45 -36.99 10.52
N ASN A 309 -31.07 -36.33 11.50
CA ASN A 309 -32.34 -35.65 11.30
C ASN A 309 -32.08 -34.15 11.20
N ILE A 310 -32.22 -33.58 10.01
CA ILE A 310 -32.09 -32.14 9.80
C ILE A 310 -33.50 -31.54 9.85
N ALA A 311 -33.75 -30.74 10.89
CA ALA A 311 -35.01 -30.03 11.04
C ALA A 311 -34.97 -28.72 10.24
N PHE A 312 -35.73 -28.65 9.15
CA PHE A 312 -35.94 -27.40 8.43
C PHE A 312 -37.18 -26.70 8.99
N ARG A 313 -36.92 -25.67 9.80
CA ARG A 313 -37.95 -24.83 10.40
C ARG A 313 -38.26 -23.65 9.49
N VAL A 314 -39.54 -23.38 9.28
CA VAL A 314 -40.05 -22.21 8.59
C VAL A 314 -40.59 -21.25 9.65
N ASN A 315 -40.25 -19.97 9.55
CA ASN A 315 -40.71 -18.96 10.53
C ASN A 315 -42.23 -18.81 10.59
N GLU A 316 -42.93 -19.10 9.50
CA GLU A 316 -44.39 -19.05 9.41
C GLU A 316 -44.87 -20.26 8.60
N GLN A 317 -45.60 -21.16 9.24
CA GLN A 317 -46.15 -22.32 8.56
C GLN A 317 -47.28 -21.90 7.62
N ARG A 318 -47.12 -22.20 6.33
CA ARG A 318 -48.14 -22.04 5.29
C ARG A 318 -48.49 -23.41 4.73
N GLU A 319 -49.66 -23.53 4.09
CA GLU A 319 -50.08 -24.79 3.48
C GLU A 319 -49.03 -25.37 2.52
N THR A 320 -48.31 -24.50 1.80
CA THR A 320 -47.24 -24.83 0.85
C THR A 320 -45.83 -24.84 1.46
N SER A 321 -45.66 -24.43 2.72
CA SER A 321 -44.35 -24.31 3.38
C SER A 321 -44.48 -24.69 4.85
N LYS A 322 -44.36 -25.99 5.11
CA LYS A 322 -44.42 -26.57 6.45
C LYS A 322 -43.02 -26.90 6.94
N ASP A 323 -42.89 -26.98 8.26
CA ASP A 323 -41.71 -27.60 8.86
C ASP A 323 -41.61 -29.03 8.35
N HIS A 324 -40.41 -29.42 7.94
CA HIS A 324 -40.14 -30.79 7.54
C HIS A 324 -38.83 -31.26 8.16
N PHE A 325 -38.79 -32.56 8.40
CA PHE A 325 -37.58 -33.25 8.83
C PHE A 325 -37.03 -34.00 7.63
N ASP A 326 -35.84 -33.63 7.20
CA ASP A 326 -35.06 -34.46 6.30
C ASP A 326 -34.30 -35.47 7.16
N ASN A 327 -34.78 -36.72 7.12
CA ASN A 327 -34.13 -37.84 7.78
C ASN A 327 -33.16 -38.48 6.78
N GLY A 328 -31.88 -38.41 7.08
CA GLY A 328 -30.81 -39.05 6.33
C GLY A 328 -30.05 -40.03 7.21
N THR A 329 -29.50 -41.10 6.62
CA THR A 329 -28.48 -41.90 7.29
C THR A 329 -27.12 -41.40 6.81
N THR A 330 -26.30 -40.91 7.73
CA THR A 330 -24.95 -40.43 7.43
C THR A 330 -23.93 -41.43 7.93
N ALA A 331 -22.92 -41.71 7.11
CA ALA A 331 -21.82 -42.58 7.48
C ALA A 331 -20.50 -41.79 7.53
N THR A 332 -19.80 -41.90 8.65
CA THR A 332 -18.47 -41.34 8.88
C THR A 332 -17.43 -42.45 8.79
N LEU A 333 -16.45 -42.27 7.92
CA LEU A 333 -15.31 -43.17 7.82
C LEU A 333 -14.16 -42.66 8.70
N ILE A 334 -13.70 -43.50 9.62
CA ILE A 334 -12.58 -43.20 10.52
C ILE A 334 -11.43 -44.15 10.16
N PRO A 335 -10.30 -43.63 9.64
CA PRO A 335 -9.12 -44.45 9.39
C PRO A 335 -8.48 -44.91 10.71
N LEU A 336 -8.10 -46.19 10.78
CA LEU A 336 -7.48 -46.77 11.96
C LEU A 336 -5.95 -46.82 11.80
N PHE A 337 -5.28 -45.85 12.42
CA PHE A 337 -3.83 -45.75 12.36
C PHE A 337 -3.15 -46.87 13.16
N ARG A 338 -2.08 -47.45 12.59
CA ARG A 338 -1.25 -48.50 13.22
C ARG A 338 -1.99 -49.81 13.53
N VAL A 339 -3.14 -50.04 12.90
CA VAL A 339 -3.85 -51.32 12.96
C VAL A 339 -3.48 -52.13 11.72
N LYS A 340 -3.08 -53.40 11.90
CA LYS A 340 -2.79 -54.27 10.75
C LYS A 340 -4.11 -54.77 10.16
N PRO A 341 -4.21 -54.95 8.83
CA PRO A 341 -5.33 -55.66 8.24
C PRO A 341 -5.54 -57.00 8.96
N SER A 342 -6.79 -57.33 9.29
CA SER A 342 -7.18 -58.56 10.00
C SER A 342 -6.74 -58.70 11.46
N SER A 343 -6.16 -57.68 12.10
CA SER A 343 -5.84 -57.75 13.54
C SER A 343 -7.05 -57.54 14.45
N LEU A 344 -8.15 -57.01 13.92
CA LEU A 344 -9.41 -56.86 14.64
C LEU A 344 -10.20 -58.18 14.55
N HIS A 345 -10.18 -58.93 15.64
CA HIS A 345 -10.85 -60.22 15.71
C HIS A 345 -12.38 -60.04 15.75
N LEU A 346 -13.12 -60.84 14.98
CA LEU A 346 -14.59 -60.84 14.99
C LEU A 346 -15.18 -61.19 16.36
N SER A 347 -14.40 -61.84 17.24
CA SER A 347 -14.79 -62.10 18.64
C SER A 347 -14.91 -60.84 19.49
N LEU A 348 -14.43 -59.68 19.02
CA LEU A 348 -14.69 -58.38 19.64
C LEU A 348 -16.13 -57.91 19.43
N LEU A 349 -16.82 -58.42 18.40
CA LEU A 349 -18.24 -58.15 18.22
C LEU A 349 -19.00 -59.02 19.22
N THR A 350 -19.79 -58.38 20.07
CA THR A 350 -20.72 -59.08 20.95
C THR A 350 -21.61 -59.98 20.08
N PRO A 351 -21.75 -61.28 20.39
CA PRO A 351 -22.63 -62.15 19.64
C PRO A 351 -24.03 -61.54 19.59
N ARG A 352 -24.60 -61.41 18.39
CA ARG A 352 -25.95 -60.87 18.22
C ARG A 352 -26.95 -61.84 18.86
N LEU A 353 -27.36 -61.52 20.08
CA LEU A 353 -28.42 -62.24 20.79
C LEU A 353 -29.81 -61.92 20.24
N THR A 354 -29.94 -60.81 19.51
CA THR A 354 -31.17 -60.40 18.84
C THR A 354 -31.22 -60.97 17.43
N ARG A 355 -32.08 -61.97 17.23
CA ARG A 355 -32.46 -62.46 15.91
C ARG A 355 -33.15 -61.32 15.15
N ARG A 356 -32.80 -61.11 13.88
CA ARG A 356 -33.66 -60.35 12.96
C ARG A 356 -35.06 -60.96 13.08
N ILE A 357 -36.10 -60.18 13.36
CA ILE A 357 -37.48 -60.68 13.25
C ILE A 357 -37.66 -61.01 11.76
N THR A 358 -37.37 -62.24 11.38
CA THR A 358 -37.87 -62.80 10.14
C THR A 358 -39.36 -62.94 10.37
N TYR A 359 -40.12 -61.94 9.94
CA TYR A 359 -41.55 -62.12 9.75
C TYR A 359 -41.71 -63.32 8.82
N ASN A 360 -42.43 -64.34 9.28
CA ASN A 360 -42.80 -65.46 8.43
C ASN A 360 -43.86 -64.94 7.47
N TYR A 361 -43.41 -64.28 6.41
CA TYR A 361 -44.27 -63.77 5.37
C TYR A 361 -44.78 -64.95 4.55
N ASP A 362 -46.09 -65.17 4.53
CA ASP A 362 -46.75 -66.09 3.60
C ASP A 362 -47.29 -65.27 2.42
N PRO A 363 -46.60 -65.25 1.26
CA PRO A 363 -46.99 -64.43 0.12
C PRO A 363 -48.40 -64.73 -0.38
N GLY A 364 -48.93 -65.93 -0.11
CA GLY A 364 -50.27 -66.32 -0.54
C GLY A 364 -51.40 -65.76 0.33
N LYS A 365 -51.11 -65.38 1.58
CA LYS A 365 -52.11 -64.90 2.55
C LYS A 365 -51.95 -63.42 2.90
N GLU A 366 -50.74 -62.88 2.81
CA GLU A 366 -50.41 -61.56 3.34
C GLU A 366 -50.15 -60.50 2.25
N LEU A 367 -50.07 -60.88 0.96
CA LEU A 367 -49.99 -59.92 -0.17
C LEU A 367 -51.36 -59.54 -0.72
N LEU A 368 -52.37 -60.40 -0.55
CA LEU A 368 -53.68 -60.22 -1.14
C LEU A 368 -54.67 -59.85 -0.03
N PRO A 369 -55.50 -58.81 -0.23
CA PRO A 369 -56.56 -58.50 0.73
C PRO A 369 -57.46 -59.73 0.89
N SER A 370 -57.84 -60.03 2.14
CA SER A 370 -58.76 -61.12 2.40
C SER A 370 -60.10 -60.84 1.73
N ARG A 371 -60.90 -61.86 1.41
CA ARG A 371 -62.23 -61.66 0.82
C ARG A 371 -63.10 -60.69 1.63
N GLN A 372 -62.96 -60.68 2.97
CA GLN A 372 -63.64 -59.73 3.85
C GLN A 372 -63.17 -58.28 3.62
N GLN A 373 -61.88 -58.04 3.36
CA GLN A 373 -61.34 -56.71 3.07
C GLN A 373 -61.67 -56.21 1.65
N ILE A 374 -62.15 -57.09 0.77
CA ILE A 374 -62.61 -56.73 -0.59
C ILE A 374 -64.12 -56.45 -0.60
N GLU A 375 -64.86 -56.95 0.40
CA GLU A 375 -66.32 -56.85 0.49
C GLU A 375 -66.80 -55.68 1.38
N GLU A 376 -65.90 -55.02 2.13
CA GLU A 376 -66.07 -53.68 2.72
C GLU A 376 -65.59 -52.58 1.77
#